data_AF-A0A7K3YYY5-F1
#
_entry.id   AF-A0A7K3YYY5-F1
#
_cell.length_a   1.000
_cell.length_b   1.000
_cell.length_c   1.000
_cell.angle_alpha   90.00
_cell.angle_beta   90.00
_cell.angle_gamma   90.00
#
_symmetry.space_group_name_H-M   'P 1'
#
loop_
_entity.id
_entity.type
_entity.pdbx_description
1 polymer ?
#
loop_
_entity_poly.entity_id
_entity_poly.type
_entity_poly.pdbx_seq_one_letter_code
_entity_poly.pdbx_strand_id
1 'polypeptide(L)'
;MSRKSVSFRAKEINSDVAQIRDLAISIGAVHEERWDETMGPTPFPGVSALRSWDHHLLNRYKPFYLPFCDLCCICTYGKCDLTGDKRGACGITMPAQQSRMVLIAACIGAATHTSHARHLLSHVIEQFGSDCPVNVGGTSVEVEAPISRLVCGVKPETLGDLEPVLDYCENQITQLLAAAHTGQEGNNLDFESKVFHAGMIDHVGMEVADLAQVSALGYP
;
A
#
# COMPACT_ATOMS: atom_id res chain seq x y z
N MET A 1 -3.95 -14.96 -2.63
CA MET A 1 -2.86 -15.43 -3.54
C MET A 1 -3.33 -16.60 -4.41
N SER A 2 -4.08 -16.32 -5.48
CA SER A 2 -4.13 -17.18 -6.67
C SER A 2 -3.31 -16.53 -7.78
N ARG A 3 -1.97 -16.55 -7.62
CA ARG A 3 -1.08 -16.25 -8.75
C ARG A 3 -1.18 -17.45 -9.67
N LYS A 4 -1.95 -17.37 -10.76
CA LYS A 4 -1.83 -18.34 -11.86
C LYS A 4 -0.48 -18.16 -12.55
N SER A 5 0.58 -18.55 -11.85
CA SER A 5 1.92 -18.67 -12.41
C SER A 5 1.94 -19.93 -13.25
N VAL A 6 2.17 -19.80 -14.55
CA VAL A 6 2.40 -20.94 -15.42
C VAL A 6 3.87 -21.32 -15.27
N SER A 7 4.14 -22.39 -14.53
CA SER A 7 5.49 -22.96 -14.45
C SER A 7 5.60 -24.17 -15.35
N PHE A 8 6.52 -24.11 -16.31
CA PHE A 8 6.90 -25.22 -17.17
C PHE A 8 8.30 -25.72 -16.77
N ARG A 9 8.46 -27.04 -16.62
CA ARG A 9 9.77 -27.66 -16.37
C ARG A 9 10.02 -28.75 -17.42
N ALA A 10 11.17 -28.68 -18.08
CA ALA A 10 11.66 -29.71 -18.98
C ALA A 10 13.03 -30.21 -18.50
N LYS A 11 13.16 -31.52 -18.31
CA LYS A 11 14.41 -32.14 -17.85
C LYS A 11 15.51 -32.09 -18.92
N GLU A 12 15.13 -32.25 -20.19
CA GLU A 12 16.06 -32.22 -21.30
C GLU A 12 15.32 -31.75 -22.56
N ILE A 13 15.86 -30.74 -23.24
CA ILE A 13 15.41 -30.26 -24.54
C ILE A 13 16.57 -30.41 -25.50
N ASN A 14 16.40 -31.29 -26.49
CA ASN A 14 17.34 -31.49 -27.57
C ASN A 14 16.77 -30.86 -28.84
N SER A 15 17.50 -29.93 -29.43
CA SER A 15 17.23 -29.34 -30.73
C SER A 15 18.46 -29.42 -31.60
N ASP A 16 18.31 -29.23 -32.90
CA ASP A 16 19.42 -29.24 -33.87
C ASP A 16 20.46 -28.13 -33.61
N VAL A 17 20.16 -27.18 -32.71
CA VAL A 17 20.99 -26.02 -32.39
C VAL A 17 21.51 -26.03 -30.96
N ALA A 18 20.82 -26.69 -30.01
CA ALA A 18 21.22 -26.73 -28.61
C ALA A 18 20.62 -27.91 -27.84
N GLN A 19 21.40 -28.42 -26.88
CA GLN A 19 20.99 -29.37 -25.85
C GLN A 19 20.94 -28.64 -24.50
N ILE A 20 19.73 -28.48 -23.95
CA ILE A 20 19.47 -27.78 -22.69
C ILE A 20 18.97 -28.78 -21.67
N ARG A 21 19.64 -28.87 -20.51
CA ARG A 21 19.22 -29.70 -19.38
C ARG A 21 18.65 -28.83 -18.27
N ASP A 22 17.64 -29.37 -17.58
CA ASP A 22 17.00 -28.75 -16.41
C ASP A 22 16.41 -27.35 -16.67
N LEU A 23 15.68 -27.18 -17.78
CA LEU A 23 15.01 -25.93 -18.09
C LEU A 23 13.77 -25.74 -17.20
N ALA A 24 13.73 -24.65 -16.43
CA ALA A 24 12.56 -24.19 -15.71
C ALA A 24 12.15 -22.80 -16.19
N ILE A 25 10.93 -22.68 -16.71
CA ILE A 25 10.32 -21.42 -17.14
C ILE A 25 9.16 -21.13 -16.20
N SER A 26 9.16 -19.95 -15.58
CA SER A 26 8.05 -19.46 -14.78
C SER A 26 7.53 -18.17 -15.40
N ILE A 27 6.31 -18.22 -15.94
CA ILE A 27 5.61 -17.04 -16.42
C ILE A 27 4.79 -16.50 -15.25
N GLY A 28 4.98 -15.21 -14.94
CA GLY A 28 4.19 -14.49 -13.93
C GLY A 28 2.73 -14.33 -14.34
N ALA A 29 1.96 -13.53 -13.59
CA ALA A 29 0.59 -13.21 -13.98
C ALA A 29 0.58 -12.58 -15.39
N VAL A 30 -0.19 -13.19 -16.31
CA VAL A 30 -0.40 -12.65 -17.65
C VAL A 30 -1.61 -11.73 -17.57
N HIS A 31 -1.37 -10.43 -17.67
CA HIS A 31 -2.43 -9.43 -17.78
C HIS A 31 -2.70 -9.16 -19.26
N GLU A 32 -3.93 -9.42 -19.69
CA GLU A 32 -4.41 -9.01 -21.00
C GLU A 32 -4.73 -7.50 -20.90
N GLU A 33 -4.15 -6.65 -21.74
CA GLU A 33 -4.52 -5.22 -21.79
C GLU A 33 -5.97 -5.13 -22.26
N ARG A 34 -6.90 -4.92 -21.32
CA ARG A 34 -8.36 -4.89 -21.55
C ARG A 34 -8.99 -3.50 -21.46
N TRP A 35 -8.19 -2.44 -21.43
CA TRP A 35 -8.68 -1.08 -21.26
C TRP A 35 -7.83 -0.06 -22.03
N ASP A 36 -8.48 0.93 -22.63
CA ASP A 36 -7.85 1.93 -23.51
C ASP A 36 -7.05 3.01 -22.74
N GLU A 37 -7.12 3.01 -21.41
CA GLU A 37 -6.42 3.97 -20.56
C GLU A 37 -4.94 3.60 -20.43
N THR A 38 -4.07 4.55 -20.77
CA THR A 38 -2.62 4.35 -20.60
C THR A 38 -2.27 4.31 -19.11
N MET A 39 -1.55 3.27 -18.71
CA MET A 39 -1.09 3.12 -17.33
C MET A 39 -0.20 4.30 -16.91
N GLY A 40 -0.45 4.83 -15.71
CA GLY A 40 0.36 5.88 -15.13
C GLY A 40 1.81 5.43 -14.85
N PRO A 41 2.71 6.39 -14.54
CA PRO A 41 4.14 6.09 -14.42
C PRO A 41 4.52 5.31 -13.14
N THR A 42 3.58 5.10 -12.21
CA THR A 42 3.91 4.57 -10.88
C THR A 42 2.79 3.68 -10.31
N PRO A 43 2.45 2.55 -10.97
CA PRO A 43 1.54 1.56 -10.38
C PRO A 43 2.20 0.89 -9.17
N PHE A 44 1.40 0.60 -8.14
CA PHE A 44 1.87 0.04 -6.87
C PHE A 44 3.07 0.81 -6.28
N PRO A 45 2.94 2.13 -6.04
CA PRO A 45 4.06 2.95 -5.58
C PRO A 45 4.64 2.40 -4.28
N GLY A 46 5.97 2.30 -4.22
CA GLY A 46 6.66 2.09 -2.95
C GLY A 46 6.69 3.38 -2.11
N VAL A 47 7.05 3.26 -0.85
CA VAL A 47 7.09 4.37 0.15
C VAL A 47 7.86 5.62 -0.32
N SER A 48 8.83 5.50 -1.22
CA SER A 48 9.61 6.63 -1.75
C SER A 48 9.19 7.10 -3.13
N ALA A 49 8.26 6.42 -3.80
CA ALA A 49 7.97 6.62 -5.21
C ALA A 49 7.37 8.00 -5.51
N LEU A 50 6.54 8.52 -4.59
CA LEU A 50 5.88 9.82 -4.71
C LEU A 50 6.61 10.95 -3.97
N ARG A 51 7.78 10.67 -3.38
CA ARG A 51 8.53 11.62 -2.54
C ARG A 51 8.78 12.96 -3.21
N SER A 52 9.07 12.98 -4.52
CA SER A 52 9.32 14.23 -5.25
C SER A 52 8.07 15.12 -5.31
N TRP A 53 6.91 14.51 -5.52
CA TRP A 53 5.61 15.18 -5.50
C TRP A 53 5.25 15.63 -4.08
N ASP A 54 5.46 14.78 -3.09
CA ASP A 54 5.21 15.11 -1.68
C ASP A 54 6.05 16.30 -1.23
N HIS A 55 7.34 16.32 -1.57
CA HIS A 55 8.22 17.46 -1.25
C HIS A 55 7.82 18.73 -2.00
N HIS A 56 7.27 18.61 -3.22
CA HIS A 56 6.69 19.76 -3.91
C HIS A 56 5.53 20.37 -3.11
N LEU A 57 4.63 19.53 -2.57
CA LEU A 57 3.53 19.97 -1.70
C LEU A 57 4.05 20.55 -0.38
N LEU A 58 4.96 19.86 0.31
CA LEU A 58 5.51 20.29 1.61
C LEU A 58 6.33 21.58 1.51
N ASN A 59 6.92 21.87 0.35
CA ASN A 59 7.60 23.14 0.12
C ASN A 59 6.62 24.32 0.06
N ARG A 60 5.41 24.10 -0.49
CA ARG A 60 4.34 25.11 -0.52
C ARG A 60 3.60 25.18 0.82
N TYR A 61 3.20 24.03 1.36
CA TYR A 61 2.44 23.88 2.59
C TYR A 61 3.36 23.33 3.67
N LYS A 62 4.13 24.24 4.29
CA LYS A 62 5.14 23.86 5.28
C LYS A 62 4.48 23.26 6.53
N PRO A 63 4.94 22.09 6.98
CA PRO A 63 4.49 21.52 8.25
C PRO A 63 4.76 22.47 9.40
N PHE A 64 3.82 22.53 10.33
CA PHE A 64 3.96 23.28 11.56
C PHE A 64 4.00 22.32 12.75
N TYR A 65 5.10 22.36 13.50
CA TYR A 65 5.41 21.40 14.55
C TYR A 65 5.09 21.97 15.93
N LEU A 66 3.97 21.54 16.51
CA LEU A 66 3.58 21.83 17.89
C LEU A 66 3.59 20.55 18.72
N PRO A 67 4.61 20.35 19.59
CA PRO A 67 4.70 19.12 20.37
C PRO A 67 3.54 19.02 21.36
N PHE A 68 2.83 17.89 21.35
CA PHE A 68 1.92 17.53 22.43
C PHE A 68 2.68 17.06 23.69
N CYS A 69 3.93 16.63 23.52
CA CYS A 69 4.81 16.13 24.57
C CYS A 69 6.26 16.42 24.17
N ASP A 70 7.05 16.94 25.11
CA ASP A 70 8.46 17.28 24.87
C ASP A 70 9.42 16.07 25.00
N LEU A 71 8.88 14.86 25.18
CA LEU A 71 9.65 13.65 25.43
C LEU A 71 9.48 12.62 24.31
N CYS A 72 10.56 11.91 24.00
CA CYS A 72 10.50 10.67 23.22
C CYS A 72 10.62 9.44 24.12
N CYS A 73 9.64 8.54 24.05
CA CYS A 73 9.50 7.35 24.89
C CYS A 73 9.47 6.02 24.09
N ILE A 74 9.88 6.02 22.81
CA ILE A 74 9.65 4.88 21.89
C ILE A 74 10.59 3.67 22.15
N CYS A 75 11.72 3.85 22.84
CA CYS A 75 12.66 2.75 23.10
C CYS A 75 13.29 2.85 24.48
N THR A 76 14.08 1.83 24.82
CA THR A 76 14.75 1.67 26.12
C THR A 76 15.95 2.60 26.34
N TYR A 77 16.42 3.32 25.31
CA TYR A 77 17.39 4.41 25.53
C TYR A 77 16.75 5.66 26.16
N GLY A 78 15.43 5.82 26.04
CA GLY A 78 14.68 6.93 26.61
C GLY A 78 14.29 6.72 28.08
N LYS A 79 13.51 7.63 28.68
CA LYS A 79 12.87 8.81 28.07
C LYS A 79 13.88 9.89 27.68
N CYS A 80 13.83 10.37 26.42
CA CYS A 80 14.68 11.46 25.95
C CYS A 80 13.93 12.81 26.04
N ASP A 81 14.53 13.80 26.69
CA ASP A 81 14.06 15.20 26.66
C ASP A 81 14.48 15.88 25.35
N LEU A 82 13.50 16.32 24.57
CA LEU A 82 13.68 16.97 23.28
C LEU A 82 13.35 18.47 23.31
N THR A 83 13.23 19.08 24.50
CA THR A 83 12.95 20.51 24.66
C THR A 83 14.01 21.35 23.94
N GLY A 84 13.57 22.39 23.21
CA GLY A 84 14.47 23.28 22.47
C GLY A 84 15.08 22.58 21.25
N ASP A 85 16.40 22.55 21.18
CA ASP A 85 17.19 21.96 20.09
C ASP A 85 17.86 20.63 20.48
N LYS A 86 17.48 20.08 21.64
CA LYS A 86 17.97 18.79 22.12
C LYS A 86 17.63 17.65 21.16
N ARG A 87 18.46 16.62 21.19
CA ARG A 87 18.30 15.40 20.41
C ARG A 87 18.14 14.21 21.33
N GLY A 88 17.38 13.22 20.87
CA GLY A 88 17.29 11.94 21.55
C GLY A 88 18.62 11.19 21.49
N ALA A 89 18.76 10.13 22.29
CA ALA A 89 19.96 9.29 22.31
C ALA A 89 20.31 8.71 20.91
N CYS A 90 19.30 8.49 20.05
CA CYS A 90 19.49 8.05 18.66
C CYS A 90 19.68 9.19 17.65
N GLY A 91 19.77 10.45 18.09
CA GLY A 91 19.99 11.63 17.25
C GLY A 91 18.72 12.29 16.69
N ILE A 92 17.53 11.71 16.93
CA ILE A 92 16.25 12.27 16.46
C ILE A 92 15.98 13.65 17.08
N THR A 93 15.48 14.58 16.27
CA THR A 93 15.08 15.94 16.68
C THR A 93 13.60 15.98 17.07
N MET A 94 13.17 17.05 17.74
CA MET A 94 11.76 17.26 18.07
C MET A 94 10.83 17.23 16.84
N PRO A 95 11.10 17.97 15.73
CA PRO A 95 10.26 17.90 14.54
C PRO A 95 10.14 16.48 13.97
N ALA A 96 11.27 15.77 13.84
CA ALA A 96 11.26 14.41 13.31
C ALA A 96 10.50 13.44 14.23
N GLN A 97 10.63 13.60 15.56
CA GLN A 97 9.85 12.81 16.52
C GLN A 97 8.34 13.08 16.40
N GLN A 98 7.93 14.33 16.20
CA GLN A 98 6.51 14.64 16.00
C GLN A 98 5.98 14.04 14.70
N SER A 99 6.69 14.24 13.58
CA SER A 99 6.32 13.63 12.30
C SER A 99 6.25 12.10 12.41
N ARG A 100 7.16 11.48 13.15
CA ARG A 100 7.14 10.04 13.43
C ARG A 100 5.89 9.60 14.20
N MET A 101 5.47 10.37 15.21
CA MET A 101 4.23 10.09 15.93
C MET A 101 3.00 10.25 15.03
N VAL A 102 2.99 11.23 14.14
CA VAL A 102 1.92 11.42 13.14
C VAL A 102 1.90 10.26 12.14
N LEU A 103 3.07 9.79 11.66
CA LEU A 103 3.15 8.60 10.82
C LEU A 103 2.56 7.37 11.52
N ILE A 104 2.90 7.15 12.80
CA ILE A 104 2.32 6.05 13.58
C ILE A 104 0.79 6.19 13.65
N ALA A 105 0.27 7.40 13.91
CA ALA A 105 -1.18 7.65 13.94
C ALA A 105 -1.85 7.40 12.58
N ALA A 106 -1.24 7.85 11.48
CA ALA A 106 -1.73 7.60 10.13
C ALA A 106 -1.73 6.09 9.80
N CYS A 107 -0.68 5.36 10.18
CA CYS A 107 -0.62 3.90 10.03
C CYS A 107 -1.70 3.19 10.86
N ILE A 108 -2.09 3.70 12.03
CA ILE A 108 -3.19 3.12 12.81
C ILE A 108 -4.52 3.23 12.04
N GLY A 109 -4.78 4.39 11.42
CA GLY A 109 -5.95 4.59 10.56
C GLY A 109 -5.94 3.67 9.35
N ALA A 110 -4.86 3.70 8.57
CA ALA A 110 -4.67 2.86 7.39
C ALA A 110 -4.80 1.36 7.71
N ALA A 111 -4.23 0.91 8.83
CA ALA A 111 -4.33 -0.48 9.27
C ALA A 111 -5.76 -0.86 9.68
N THR A 112 -6.52 0.07 10.27
CA THR A 112 -7.92 -0.17 10.65
C THR A 112 -8.77 -0.42 9.41
N HIS A 113 -8.73 0.49 8.43
CA HIS A 113 -9.53 0.32 7.21
C HIS A 113 -9.04 -0.85 6.35
N THR A 114 -7.73 -1.07 6.25
CA THR A 114 -7.17 -2.24 5.52
C THR A 114 -7.56 -3.56 6.20
N SER A 115 -7.50 -3.64 7.53
CA SER A 115 -7.91 -4.85 8.25
C SER A 115 -9.41 -5.11 8.13
N HIS A 116 -10.23 -4.06 8.14
CA HIS A 116 -11.66 -4.16 7.89
C HIS A 116 -11.93 -4.71 6.49
N ALA A 117 -11.30 -4.13 5.47
CA ALA A 117 -11.39 -4.56 4.08
C ALA A 117 -10.96 -6.03 3.90
N ARG A 118 -9.83 -6.43 4.51
CA ARG A 118 -9.33 -7.81 4.45
C ARG A 118 -10.34 -8.79 5.02
N HIS A 119 -10.84 -8.53 6.23
CA HIS A 119 -11.79 -9.42 6.87
C HIS A 119 -13.08 -9.55 6.05
N LEU A 120 -13.63 -8.41 5.60
CA LEU A 120 -14.83 -8.37 4.77
C LEU A 120 -14.63 -9.12 3.46
N LEU A 121 -13.57 -8.82 2.70
CA LEU A 121 -13.29 -9.43 1.41
C LEU A 121 -13.13 -10.95 1.53
N SER A 122 -12.33 -11.41 2.51
CA SER A 122 -12.18 -12.85 2.76
C SER A 122 -13.53 -13.52 3.07
N HIS A 123 -14.37 -12.88 3.87
CA HIS A 123 -15.70 -13.40 4.20
C HIS A 123 -16.60 -13.47 2.96
N VAL A 124 -16.71 -12.39 2.18
CA VAL A 124 -17.59 -12.39 0.99
C VAL A 124 -17.07 -13.31 -0.12
N ILE A 125 -15.76 -13.50 -0.26
CA ILE A 125 -15.20 -14.50 -1.17
C ILE A 125 -15.55 -15.92 -0.71
N GLU A 126 -15.51 -16.20 0.60
CA GLU A 126 -15.91 -17.50 1.13
C GLU A 126 -17.40 -17.78 0.87
N GLN A 127 -18.26 -16.77 1.01
CA GLN A 127 -19.71 -16.91 0.84
C GLN A 127 -20.18 -16.93 -0.62
N PHE A 128 -19.59 -16.07 -1.47
CA PHE A 128 -20.09 -15.80 -2.83
C PHE A 128 -19.11 -16.23 -3.94
N GLY A 129 -17.89 -16.64 -3.57
CA GLY A 129 -16.84 -17.06 -4.49
C GLY A 129 -15.95 -15.90 -4.96
N SER A 130 -14.72 -16.23 -5.35
CA SER A 130 -13.76 -15.26 -5.90
C SER A 130 -14.26 -14.62 -7.20
N ASP A 131 -15.05 -15.36 -7.97
CA ASP A 131 -15.54 -14.96 -9.29
C ASP A 131 -16.82 -14.09 -9.20
N CYS A 132 -17.27 -13.74 -7.98
CA CYS A 132 -18.35 -12.80 -7.76
C CYS A 132 -18.01 -11.44 -8.42
N PRO A 133 -18.85 -10.91 -9.33
CA PRO A 133 -18.54 -9.67 -10.04
C PRO A 133 -18.51 -8.45 -9.13
N VAL A 134 -17.59 -7.53 -9.39
CA VAL A 134 -17.64 -6.17 -8.82
C VAL A 134 -18.75 -5.39 -9.52
N ASN A 135 -19.70 -4.87 -8.74
CA ASN A 135 -20.86 -4.12 -9.23
C ASN A 135 -21.29 -3.05 -8.22
N VAL A 136 -20.88 -1.81 -8.45
CA VAL A 136 -21.17 -0.65 -7.58
C VAL A 136 -22.15 0.37 -8.17
N GLY A 137 -22.99 -0.07 -9.11
CA GLY A 137 -23.95 0.80 -9.79
C GLY A 137 -24.31 0.39 -11.22
N GLY A 138 -24.00 -0.86 -11.59
CA GLY A 138 -24.24 -1.42 -12.91
C GLY A 138 -23.59 -0.59 -14.01
N THR A 139 -24.33 -0.36 -15.10
CA THR A 139 -23.88 0.43 -16.25
C THR A 139 -23.95 1.95 -16.01
N SER A 140 -24.29 2.41 -14.81
CA SER A 140 -24.35 3.85 -14.50
C SER A 140 -23.00 4.38 -14.00
N VAL A 141 -22.05 3.49 -13.71
CA VAL A 141 -20.72 3.82 -13.19
C VAL A 141 -19.66 3.36 -14.18
N GLU A 142 -19.03 4.32 -14.86
CA GLU A 142 -17.96 4.06 -15.85
C GLU A 142 -16.59 3.80 -15.21
N VAL A 143 -16.38 4.31 -13.99
CA VAL A 143 -15.16 4.15 -13.20
C VAL A 143 -15.54 3.62 -11.82
N GLU A 144 -15.56 2.30 -11.73
CA GLU A 144 -15.97 1.49 -10.58
C GLU A 144 -15.00 1.59 -9.40
N ALA A 145 -13.69 1.61 -9.68
CA ALA A 145 -12.64 1.57 -8.66
C ALA A 145 -11.56 2.64 -8.92
N PRO A 146 -11.90 3.93 -8.88
CA PRO A 146 -11.00 5.01 -9.30
C PRO A 146 -9.67 5.03 -8.56
N ILE A 147 -9.65 4.76 -7.25
CA ILE A 147 -8.44 4.81 -6.43
C ILE A 147 -7.55 3.60 -6.74
N SER A 148 -8.11 2.40 -6.80
CA SER A 148 -7.38 1.17 -7.14
C SER A 148 -6.86 1.20 -8.57
N ARG A 149 -7.65 1.73 -9.51
CA ARG A 149 -7.21 1.95 -10.90
C ARG A 149 -6.05 2.93 -10.97
N LEU A 150 -6.11 4.04 -10.23
CA LEU A 150 -5.05 5.04 -10.22
C LEU A 150 -3.77 4.56 -9.53
N VAL A 151 -3.90 3.97 -8.34
CA VAL A 151 -2.75 3.63 -7.47
C VAL A 151 -2.15 2.29 -7.87
N CYS A 152 -2.98 1.29 -8.17
CA CYS A 152 -2.52 -0.06 -8.47
C CYS A 152 -2.47 -0.36 -9.97
N GLY A 153 -3.10 0.45 -10.82
CA GLY A 153 -3.18 0.15 -12.25
C GLY A 153 -4.02 -1.11 -12.53
N VAL A 154 -4.96 -1.44 -11.64
CA VAL A 154 -5.82 -2.63 -11.75
C VAL A 154 -7.25 -2.19 -12.01
N LYS A 155 -7.91 -2.84 -12.97
CA LYS A 155 -9.35 -2.73 -13.20
C LYS A 155 -10.04 -4.00 -12.66
N PRO A 156 -10.55 -3.99 -11.42
CA PRO A 156 -11.10 -5.19 -10.81
C PRO A 156 -12.45 -5.56 -11.44
N GLU A 157 -12.58 -6.79 -11.95
CA GLU A 157 -13.83 -7.32 -12.51
C GLU A 157 -14.55 -8.23 -11.50
N THR A 158 -13.78 -8.86 -10.60
CA THR A 158 -14.25 -9.81 -9.60
C THR A 158 -13.72 -9.49 -8.20
N LEU A 159 -14.35 -10.03 -7.16
CA LEU A 159 -13.84 -9.91 -5.79
C LEU A 159 -12.40 -10.45 -5.65
N GLY A 160 -12.05 -11.49 -6.40
CA GLY A 160 -10.69 -12.06 -6.42
C GLY A 160 -9.63 -11.05 -6.89
N ASP A 161 -9.98 -10.11 -7.76
CA ASP A 161 -9.06 -9.09 -8.27
C ASP A 161 -8.70 -8.04 -7.21
N LEU A 162 -9.46 -7.97 -6.11
CA LEU A 162 -9.20 -7.07 -4.99
C LEU A 162 -8.16 -7.65 -4.00
N GLU A 163 -7.87 -8.96 -4.02
CA GLU A 163 -6.87 -9.55 -3.12
C GLU A 163 -5.47 -8.93 -3.29
N PRO A 164 -4.91 -8.79 -4.52
CA PRO A 164 -3.57 -8.24 -4.70
C PRO A 164 -3.47 -6.76 -4.29
N VAL A 165 -4.59 -6.02 -4.36
CA VAL A 165 -4.67 -4.63 -3.92
C VAL A 165 -4.51 -4.55 -2.40
N LEU A 166 -5.19 -5.43 -1.65
CA LEU A 166 -5.01 -5.51 -0.19
C LEU A 166 -3.64 -6.06 0.22
N ASP A 167 -3.11 -7.05 -0.51
CA ASP A 167 -1.74 -7.56 -0.27
C ASP A 167 -0.72 -6.40 -0.36
N TYR A 168 -0.91 -5.50 -1.33
CA TYR A 168 -0.11 -4.28 -1.45
C TYR A 168 -0.30 -3.33 -0.27
N CYS A 169 -1.54 -3.05 0.15
CA CYS A 169 -1.82 -2.16 1.28
C CYS A 169 -1.16 -2.67 2.58
N GLU A 170 -1.33 -3.95 2.89
CA GLU A 170 -0.74 -4.63 4.06
C GLU A 170 0.79 -4.56 4.02
N ASN A 171 1.38 -4.76 2.84
CA ASN A 171 2.83 -4.63 2.65
C ASN A 171 3.30 -3.20 2.90
N GLN A 172 2.65 -2.18 2.34
CA GLN A 172 3.06 -0.79 2.49
C GLN A 172 2.93 -0.31 3.94
N ILE A 173 1.84 -0.68 4.63
CA ILE A 173 1.67 -0.36 6.06
C ILE A 173 2.82 -0.96 6.89
N THR A 174 3.23 -2.20 6.58
CA THR A 174 4.37 -2.84 7.24
C THR A 174 5.68 -2.07 7.02
N GLN A 175 5.94 -1.59 5.79
CA GLN A 175 7.12 -0.78 5.49
C GLN A 175 7.10 0.58 6.23
N LEU A 176 5.94 1.22 6.33
CA LEU A 176 5.79 2.50 7.03
C LEU A 176 6.00 2.34 8.55
N LEU A 177 5.44 1.29 9.15
CA LEU A 177 5.68 0.96 10.56
C LEU A 177 7.15 0.66 10.83
N ALA A 178 7.83 -0.06 9.93
CA ALA A 178 9.26 -0.28 10.02
C ALA A 178 10.03 1.04 10.03
N ALA A 179 9.71 1.98 9.14
CA ALA A 179 10.35 3.31 9.08
C ALA A 179 10.12 4.16 10.35
N ALA A 180 9.07 3.87 11.14
CA ALA A 180 8.80 4.54 12.40
C ALA A 180 9.60 3.98 13.60
N HIS A 181 10.36 2.90 13.41
CA HIS A 181 11.17 2.34 14.50
C HIS A 181 12.34 3.27 14.88
N THR A 182 12.90 3.09 16.08
CA THR A 182 14.10 3.80 16.52
C THR A 182 15.29 3.49 15.61
N GLY A 183 16.01 4.54 15.19
CA GLY A 183 17.20 4.43 14.34
C GLY A 183 16.93 4.31 12.84
N GLN A 184 15.69 4.57 12.40
CA GLN A 184 15.28 4.52 11.00
C GLN A 184 15.27 5.93 10.39
N GLU A 185 14.11 6.43 9.95
CA GLU A 185 14.01 7.77 9.39
C GLU A 185 14.32 8.85 10.44
N GLY A 186 15.04 9.89 10.01
CA GLY A 186 15.48 11.01 10.85
C GLY A 186 15.13 12.38 10.28
N ASN A 187 14.66 12.44 9.03
CA ASN A 187 14.21 13.66 8.37
C ASN A 187 12.70 13.84 8.55
N ASN A 188 12.29 14.99 9.08
CA ASN A 188 10.88 15.29 9.36
C ASN A 188 10.04 15.38 8.07
N LEU A 189 10.55 15.95 6.98
CA LEU A 189 9.82 16.02 5.71
C LEU A 189 9.69 14.65 5.04
N ASP A 190 10.67 13.77 5.23
CA ASP A 190 10.57 12.38 4.76
C ASP A 190 9.64 11.53 5.62
N PHE A 191 9.39 11.90 6.88
CA PHE A 191 8.26 11.37 7.62
C PHE A 191 6.93 11.91 7.08
N GLU A 192 6.80 13.20 6.77
CA GLU A 192 5.54 13.73 6.21
C GLU A 192 5.19 13.13 4.84
N SER A 193 6.18 12.90 3.97
CA SER A 193 5.97 12.17 2.71
C SER A 193 5.45 10.75 2.97
N LYS A 194 5.96 10.07 4.00
CA LYS A 194 5.43 8.77 4.45
C LYS A 194 4.01 8.87 5.01
N VAL A 195 3.65 9.98 5.65
CA VAL A 195 2.27 10.24 6.10
C VAL A 195 1.33 10.38 4.90
N PHE A 196 1.72 11.09 3.84
CA PHE A 196 0.95 11.15 2.59
C PHE A 196 0.80 9.77 1.96
N HIS A 197 1.87 8.97 1.94
CA HIS A 197 1.80 7.58 1.49
C HIS A 197 0.81 6.76 2.31
N ALA A 198 0.84 6.86 3.64
CA ALA A 198 -0.10 6.19 4.53
C ALA A 198 -1.56 6.57 4.22
N GLY A 199 -1.84 7.86 4.00
CA GLY A 199 -3.18 8.34 3.64
C GLY A 199 -3.66 7.84 2.27
N MET A 200 -2.76 7.75 1.28
CA MET A 200 -3.08 7.13 -0.01
C MET A 200 -3.46 5.65 0.17
N ILE A 201 -2.68 4.89 0.95
CA ILE A 201 -2.98 3.48 1.26
C ILE A 201 -4.31 3.34 2.01
N ASP A 202 -4.61 4.24 2.93
CA ASP A 202 -5.88 4.27 3.66
C ASP A 202 -7.09 4.36 2.71
N HIS A 203 -7.01 5.26 1.73
CA HIS A 203 -8.04 5.41 0.69
C HIS A 203 -8.21 4.17 -0.18
N VAL A 204 -7.11 3.49 -0.54
CA VAL A 204 -7.18 2.21 -1.28
C VAL A 204 -7.90 1.15 -0.44
N GLY A 205 -7.54 1.01 0.84
CA GLY A 205 -8.18 0.05 1.74
C GLY A 205 -9.68 0.32 1.92
N MET A 206 -10.08 1.58 2.10
CA MET A 206 -11.48 1.97 2.19
C MET A 206 -12.27 1.66 0.91
N GLU A 207 -11.70 1.96 -0.26
CA GLU A 207 -12.36 1.65 -1.54
C GLU A 207 -12.58 0.14 -1.70
N VAL A 208 -11.57 -0.69 -1.41
CA VAL A 208 -11.72 -2.15 -1.50
C VAL A 208 -12.83 -2.68 -0.59
N ALA A 209 -12.92 -2.17 0.64
CA ALA A 209 -14.01 -2.57 1.54
C ALA A 209 -15.39 -2.23 0.94
N ASP A 210 -15.53 -1.02 0.40
CA ASP A 210 -16.80 -0.54 -0.13
C ASP A 210 -17.21 -1.28 -1.41
N LEU A 211 -16.26 -1.48 -2.33
CA LEU A 211 -16.44 -2.33 -3.52
C LEU A 211 -16.96 -3.72 -3.14
N ALA A 212 -16.34 -4.35 -2.13
CA ALA A 212 -16.70 -5.71 -1.73
C ALA A 212 -18.11 -5.79 -1.12
N GLN A 213 -18.46 -4.91 -0.17
CA GLN A 213 -19.79 -4.94 0.46
C GLN A 213 -20.91 -4.53 -0.49
N VAL A 214 -20.71 -3.50 -1.32
CA VAL A 214 -21.73 -3.07 -2.28
C VAL A 214 -22.00 -4.18 -3.29
N SER A 215 -20.94 -4.79 -3.84
CA SER A 215 -21.07 -5.82 -4.87
C SER A 215 -21.66 -7.13 -4.33
N ALA A 216 -21.19 -7.59 -3.16
CA ALA A 216 -21.56 -8.91 -2.65
C ALA A 216 -22.80 -8.89 -1.74
N LEU A 217 -23.00 -7.82 -0.97
CA LEU A 217 -24.08 -7.70 0.02
C LEU A 217 -25.24 -6.80 -0.45
N GLY A 218 -25.11 -6.15 -1.61
CA GLY A 218 -26.15 -5.32 -2.20
C GLY A 218 -26.43 -4.05 -1.39
N TYR A 219 -25.39 -3.46 -0.81
CA TYR A 219 -25.52 -2.20 -0.06
C TYR A 219 -25.81 -1.02 -1.01
N PRO A 220 -26.61 -0.02 -0.57
CA PRO A 220 -26.94 1.15 -1.38
C PRO A 220 -25.75 2.03 -1.74
#